data_AF-A0A813M6L6-F1
#
_entry.id   AF-A0A813M6L6-F1
#
_cell.length_a   1.000
_cell.length_b   1.000
_cell.length_c   1.000
_cell.angle_alpha   90.00
_cell.angle_beta   90.00
_cell.angle_gamma   90.00
#
_symmetry.space_group_name_H-M   'P 1'
#
loop_
_entity.id
_entity.type
_entity.pdbx_description
1 polymer ?
#
loop_
_entity_poly.entity_id
_entity_poly.type
_entity_poly.pdbx_seq_one_letter_code
_entity_poly.pdbx_strand_id
1 'polypeptide(L)'
;MDGSGLSRSNRLNTYTLTQILFQIQKEAWFNDVYYEAFPIINGLRMKSGTLMNTIAYAGYVRENSFVFAFMINNYYSENPSDMRTKIWSVLDTLK
;
A
#
# COMPACT_ATOMS: atom_id res chain seq x y z
N MET A 1 20.06 1.77 0.99
CA MET A 1 18.82 1.45 1.73
C MET A 1 18.42 2.71 2.48
N ASP A 2 17.13 3.07 2.49
CA ASP A 2 16.63 4.30 3.12
C ASP A 2 15.22 4.11 3.71
N GLY A 3 14.76 5.10 4.49
CA GLY A 3 13.41 5.12 5.06
C GLY A 3 12.34 5.77 4.15
N SER A 4 12.75 6.47 3.09
CA SER A 4 11.83 7.14 2.16
C SER A 4 11.29 6.21 1.08
N GLY A 5 12.00 5.12 0.77
CA GLY A 5 11.65 4.19 -0.30
C GLY A 5 12.30 4.52 -1.65
N LEU A 6 13.19 5.52 -1.75
CA LEU A 6 13.82 5.90 -3.02
C LEU A 6 15.00 4.99 -3.39
N SER A 7 15.66 4.40 -2.40
CA SER A 7 16.78 3.51 -2.62
C SER A 7 16.35 2.23 -3.34
N ARG A 8 16.88 2.03 -4.55
CA ARG A 8 16.66 0.80 -5.35
C ARG A 8 17.19 -0.48 -4.67
N SER A 9 17.97 -0.36 -3.61
CA SER A 9 18.45 -1.50 -2.81
C SER A 9 17.42 -1.97 -1.77
N ASN A 10 16.31 -1.24 -1.57
CA ASN A 10 15.25 -1.67 -0.66
C ASN A 10 14.61 -2.98 -1.18
N ARG A 11 14.43 -3.95 -0.28
CA ARG A 11 13.84 -5.27 -0.59
C ARG A 11 12.86 -5.63 0.52
N LEU A 12 11.59 -5.81 0.14
CA LEU A 12 10.51 -6.21 1.03
C LEU A 12 9.55 -7.11 0.24
N ASN A 13 8.77 -7.92 0.96
CA ASN A 13 7.67 -8.68 0.39
C ASN A 13 6.34 -8.23 1.02
N THR A 14 5.23 -8.61 0.39
CA THR A 14 3.88 -8.21 0.82
C THR A 14 3.49 -8.82 2.17
N TYR A 15 4.03 -9.99 2.51
CA TYR A 15 3.81 -10.62 3.81
C TYR A 15 4.40 -9.78 4.95
N THR A 16 5.65 -9.33 4.84
CA THR A 16 6.27 -8.47 5.84
C THR A 16 5.51 -7.16 6.02
N LEU A 17 5.09 -6.52 4.92
CA LEU A 17 4.31 -5.27 4.99
C LEU A 17 2.96 -5.47 5.69
N THR A 18 2.21 -6.51 5.30
CA THR A 18 0.91 -6.80 5.91
C THR A 18 1.04 -7.22 7.38
N GLN A 19 2.08 -7.96 7.75
CA GLN A 19 2.37 -8.27 9.15
C GLN A 19 2.64 -7.02 9.98
N ILE A 20 3.45 -6.07 9.48
CA ILE A 20 3.70 -4.81 10.19
C ILE A 20 2.39 -4.03 10.39
N LEU A 21 1.59 -3.87 9.34
CA LEU A 21 0.28 -3.21 9.44
C LEU A 21 -0.62 -3.93 10.44
N PHE A 22 -0.66 -5.26 10.40
CA PHE A 22 -1.49 -6.05 11.29
C PHE A 22 -1.08 -5.88 12.77
N GLN A 23 0.21 -5.93 13.07
CA GLN A 23 0.72 -5.84 14.45
C GLN A 23 0.56 -4.43 15.04
N ILE A 24 0.78 -3.37 14.25
CA ILE A 24 0.67 -1.98 14.71
C ILE A 24 -0.73 -1.63 15.21
N GLN A 25 -1.77 -2.35 14.77
CA GLN A 25 -3.14 -2.18 15.27
C GLN A 25 -3.29 -2.38 16.79
N LYS A 26 -2.32 -3.04 17.45
CA LYS A 26 -2.31 -3.27 18.90
C LYS A 26 -1.80 -2.08 19.70
N GLU A 27 -1.15 -1.12 19.05
CA GLU A 27 -0.54 0.02 19.69
C GLU A 27 -1.61 1.02 20.15
N ALA A 28 -1.44 1.60 21.34
CA ALA A 28 -2.41 2.53 21.91
C ALA A 28 -2.65 3.77 21.04
N TRP A 29 -1.64 4.18 20.27
CA TRP A 29 -1.67 5.34 19.35
C TRP A 29 -2.16 4.99 17.94
N PHE A 30 -2.58 3.74 17.69
CA PHE A 30 -2.98 3.28 16.37
C PHE A 30 -4.10 4.13 15.77
N ASN A 31 -5.22 4.25 16.47
CA ASN A 31 -6.41 4.92 15.93
C ASN A 31 -6.19 6.43 15.79
N ASP A 32 -5.63 7.08 16.80
CA ASP A 32 -5.61 8.55 16.88
C ASP A 32 -4.52 9.21 16.03
N VAL A 33 -3.43 8.48 15.75
CA VAL A 33 -2.25 9.04 15.07
C VAL A 33 -1.93 8.27 13.80
N TYR A 34 -1.71 6.96 13.93
CA TYR A 34 -1.15 6.19 12.82
C TYR A 34 -2.17 5.94 11.71
N TYR A 35 -3.37 5.48 12.05
CA TYR A 35 -4.43 5.21 11.08
C TYR A 35 -4.87 6.49 10.37
N GLU A 36 -5.01 7.59 11.12
CA GLU A 36 -5.39 8.89 10.58
C GLU A 36 -4.33 9.51 9.66
N ALA A 37 -3.04 9.18 9.86
CA ALA A 37 -1.96 9.64 8.98
C ALA A 37 -1.97 9.02 7.58
N PHE A 38 -2.73 7.94 7.36
CA PHE A 38 -2.85 7.35 6.02
C PHE A 38 -3.77 8.21 5.14
N PRO A 39 -3.33 8.59 3.93
CA PRO A 39 -4.19 9.30 2.99
C PRO A 39 -5.32 8.39 2.52
N ILE A 40 -6.45 9.01 2.19
CA ILE A 40 -7.59 8.32 1.57
C ILE A 40 -7.34 8.31 0.05
N ILE A 41 -7.10 7.12 -0.50
CA ILE A 41 -6.89 6.90 -1.93
C ILE A 41 -7.87 5.84 -2.37
N ASN A 42 -8.61 6.10 -3.46
CA ASN A 42 -9.68 5.21 -3.92
C ASN A 42 -10.65 4.82 -2.78
N GLY A 43 -11.01 5.74 -1.89
CA GLY A 43 -11.90 5.47 -0.74
C GLY A 43 -11.29 4.64 0.40
N LEU A 44 -10.04 4.17 0.27
CA LEU A 44 -9.35 3.35 1.27
C LEU A 44 -8.24 4.14 1.97
N ARG A 45 -7.97 3.83 3.24
CA ARG A 45 -6.79 4.36 3.95
C ARG A 45 -5.56 3.56 3.55
N MET A 46 -4.76 4.10 2.63
CA MET A 46 -3.60 3.38 2.10
C MET A 46 -2.46 4.31 1.71
N LYS A 47 -1.23 3.83 1.85
CA LYS A 47 -0.04 4.50 1.32
C LYS A 47 0.26 3.98 -0.08
N SER A 48 0.59 4.90 -0.99
CA SER A 48 1.11 4.60 -2.31
C SER A 48 2.63 4.71 -2.37
N GLY A 49 3.24 3.88 -3.23
CA GLY A 49 4.64 3.97 -3.64
C GLY A 49 4.74 3.80 -5.15
N THR A 50 5.46 4.69 -5.83
CA THR A 50 5.66 4.61 -7.28
C THR A 50 7.09 5.02 -7.62
N LEU A 51 7.78 4.14 -8.35
CA LEU A 51 9.05 4.40 -9.00
C LEU A 51 8.93 3.95 -10.46
N MET A 52 9.97 4.18 -11.25
CA MET A 52 10.00 3.67 -12.64
C MET A 52 9.73 2.17 -12.65
N ASN A 53 8.69 1.76 -13.39
CA ASN A 53 8.26 0.37 -13.55
C ASN A 53 7.91 -0.35 -12.24
N THR A 54 7.62 0.40 -11.17
CA THR A 54 7.25 -0.15 -9.86
C THR A 54 6.08 0.62 -9.26
N ILE A 55 5.06 -0.10 -8.80
CA ILE A 55 3.91 0.48 -8.11
C ILE A 55 3.52 -0.41 -6.95
N ALA A 56 3.23 0.21 -5.81
CA ALA A 56 2.84 -0.48 -4.60
C ALA A 56 1.77 0.30 -3.83
N TYR A 57 0.92 -0.45 -3.15
CA TYR A 57 -0.09 0.05 -2.23
C TYR A 57 -0.10 -0.82 -0.99
N ALA A 58 -0.22 -0.23 0.19
CA ALA A 58 -0.42 -0.97 1.42
C ALA A 58 -1.31 -0.16 2.36
N GLY A 59 -2.26 -0.83 3.03
CA GLY A 59 -3.23 -0.12 3.85
C GLY A 59 -4.27 -1.03 4.48
N TYR A 60 -5.37 -0.38 4.88
CA TYR A 60 -6.47 -0.97 5.64
C TYR A 60 -7.77 -0.87 4.85
N VAL A 61 -8.59 -1.91 4.95
CA VAL A 61 -9.99 -1.92 4.52
C VAL A 61 -10.86 -1.98 5.76
N ARG A 62 -11.70 -0.97 5.96
CA ARG A 62 -12.45 -0.79 7.20
C ARG A 62 -13.67 -1.70 7.26
N GLU A 63 -14.40 -1.83 6.16
CA GLU A 63 -15.65 -2.59 6.06
C GLU A 63 -15.44 -4.05 6.49
N ASN A 64 -14.31 -4.63 6.08
CA ASN A 64 -13.99 -6.05 6.27
C ASN A 64 -12.83 -6.29 7.26
N SER A 65 -12.33 -5.23 7.90
CA SER A 65 -11.25 -5.28 8.91
C SER A 65 -9.99 -6.07 8.50
N PHE A 66 -9.58 -5.98 7.24
CA PHE A 66 -8.33 -6.61 6.78
C PHE A 66 -7.29 -5.59 6.31
N VAL A 67 -6.02 -6.00 6.43
CA VAL A 67 -4.87 -5.30 5.88
C VAL A 67 -4.52 -5.86 4.52
N PHE A 68 -3.93 -5.05 3.64
CA PHE A 68 -3.50 -5.50 2.33
C PHE A 68 -2.17 -4.88 1.92
N ALA A 69 -1.49 -5.55 0.99
CA ALA A 69 -0.36 -4.99 0.28
C ALA A 69 -0.32 -5.52 -1.17
N PHE A 70 -0.19 -4.60 -2.12
CA PHE A 70 0.13 -4.85 -3.51
C PHE A 70 1.53 -4.35 -3.81
N MET A 71 2.33 -5.14 -4.50
CA MET A 71 3.63 -4.73 -5.01
C MET A 71 3.85 -5.33 -6.39
N ILE A 72 3.94 -4.47 -7.39
CA ILE A 72 4.22 -4.87 -8.77
C ILE A 72 5.53 -4.22 -9.17
N ASN A 73 6.50 -5.06 -9.50
CA ASN A 73 7.84 -4.65 -9.92
C ASN A 73 8.04 -5.02 -11.39
N ASN A 74 8.92 -4.28 -12.07
CA ASN A 74 9.34 -4.53 -13.45
C ASN A 74 8.18 -4.61 -14.46
N TYR A 75 7.10 -3.84 -14.23
CA TYR A 75 6.01 -3.78 -15.21
C TYR A 75 6.36 -2.82 -16.34
N TYR A 76 5.85 -3.14 -17.53
CA TYR A 76 5.90 -2.25 -18.69
C TYR A 76 4.50 -1.72 -18.98
N SER A 77 4.40 -0.44 -19.31
CA SER A 77 3.16 0.21 -19.71
C SER A 77 3.47 1.39 -20.61
N GLU A 78 2.72 1.54 -21.70
CA GLU A 78 2.83 2.71 -22.58
C GLU A 78 2.30 3.97 -21.88
N ASN A 79 1.25 3.81 -21.07
CA ASN A 79 0.73 4.86 -20.21
C ASN A 79 0.98 4.56 -18.71
N PRO A 80 1.63 5.47 -17.96
CA PRO A 80 1.89 5.30 -16.53
C PRO A 80 0.64 5.07 -15.65
N SER A 81 -0.56 5.42 -16.12
CA SER A 81 -1.80 5.22 -15.34
C SER A 81 -2.37 3.82 -15.43
N ASP A 82 -2.07 3.04 -16.47
CA ASP A 82 -2.83 1.80 -16.74
C ASP A 82 -2.68 0.76 -15.63
N MET A 83 -1.47 0.62 -15.08
CA MET A 83 -1.24 -0.29 -13.97
C MET A 83 -2.01 0.13 -12.71
N ARG A 84 -2.10 1.44 -12.47
CA ARG A 84 -2.87 1.99 -11.35
C ARG A 84 -4.35 1.66 -11.50
N THR A 85 -4.92 1.87 -12.69
CA THR A 85 -6.33 1.58 -12.96
C THR A 85 -6.65 0.09 -12.74
N LYS A 86 -5.78 -0.82 -13.20
CA LYS A 86 -5.94 -2.27 -12.98
C LYS A 86 -5.85 -2.67 -11.50
N ILE A 87 -4.94 -2.06 -10.74
CA ILE A 87 -4.88 -2.29 -9.29
C ILE A 87 -6.15 -1.76 -8.63
N TRP A 88 -6.61 -0.57 -9.02
CA TRP A 88 -7.82 0.02 -8.44
C TRP A 88 -9.06 -0.82 -8.70
N SER A 89 -9.21 -1.43 -9.89
CA SER A 89 -10.32 -2.36 -10.14
C SER A 89 -10.32 -3.58 -9.21
N VAL A 90 -9.14 -4.06 -8.77
CA VAL A 90 -9.04 -5.12 -7.76
C VAL A 90 -9.34 -4.57 -6.36
N LEU A 91 -8.84 -3.39 -6.02
CA LEU A 91 -9.15 -2.75 -4.73
C LEU A 91 -10.63 -2.42 -4.59
N ASP A 92 -11.34 -2.15 -5.69
CA ASP A 92 -12.77 -1.91 -5.69
C ASP A 92 -13.58 -3.16 -5.32
N THR A 93 -13.06 -4.37 -5.56
CA THR A 93 -13.71 -5.61 -5.10
C THR A 93 -13.48 -5.90 -3.62
N LEU A 94 -12.61 -5.13 -2.97
CA LEU A 94 -12.23 -5.30 -1.57
C LEU A 94 -12.97 -4.34 -0.63
N LYS A 95 -13.61 -3.30 -1.18
CA LYS A 95 -14.51 -2.39 -0.47
C LYS A 95 -15.82 -3.10 -0.14
#